data_AF-A0A960U1A9-F1
#
_entry.id   AF-A0A960U1A9-F1
#
_cell.length_a   1.000
_cell.length_b   1.000
_cell.length_c   1.000
_cell.angle_alpha   90.00
_cell.angle_beta   90.00
_cell.angle_gamma   90.00
#
_symmetry.space_group_name_H-M   'P 1'
#
loop_
_entity.id
_entity.type
_entity.pdbx_description
1 polymer ?
#
loop_
_entity_poly.entity_id
_entity_poly.type
_entity_poly.pdbx_seq_one_letter_code
_entity_poly.pdbx_strand_id
1 'polypeptide(L)' 'DKVPPNSLAIFIPTTPNPTSGWFLIVPESDTRPLNISVEDAFKIIISGGVVIPGQAHDDEDDPSMPAKAIPPTVIE' A
#
# COMPACT_ATOMS: atom_id res chain seq x y z
N ASP A 1 -8.25 -34.40 -8.00
CA ASP A 1 -7.61 -33.26 -7.32
C ASP A 1 -8.58 -32.11 -7.14
N LYS A 2 -8.54 -31.43 -5.99
CA LYS A 2 -9.47 -30.34 -5.61
C LYS A 2 -8.95 -28.93 -5.95
N VAL A 3 -7.74 -28.84 -6.50
CA VAL A 3 -7.11 -27.56 -6.87
C VAL A 3 -7.25 -27.36 -8.37
N PRO A 4 -7.88 -26.27 -8.83
CA PRO A 4 -7.96 -25.97 -10.25
C PRO A 4 -6.56 -25.82 -10.88
N PRO A 5 -6.39 -26.20 -12.16
CA PRO A 5 -5.18 -25.88 -12.92
C PRO A 5 -4.90 -24.37 -12.90
N ASN A 6 -3.62 -23.97 -12.94
CA ASN A 6 -3.19 -22.56 -12.90
C ASN A 6 -3.71 -21.80 -11.68
N SER A 7 -3.59 -22.39 -10.49
CA SER A 7 -3.89 -21.70 -9.24
C SER A 7 -2.63 -21.06 -8.64
N LEU A 8 -2.81 -19.92 -7.98
CA LEU A 8 -1.79 -19.22 -7.22
C LEU A 8 -1.95 -19.51 -5.72
N ALA A 9 -0.81 -19.71 -5.05
CA ALA A 9 -0.72 -19.72 -3.60
C ALA A 9 -0.55 -18.29 -3.10
N ILE A 10 -1.57 -17.75 -2.42
CA ILE A 10 -1.61 -16.36 -1.95
C ILE A 10 -1.61 -16.34 -0.43
N PHE A 11 -0.66 -15.60 0.14
CA PHE A 11 -0.69 -15.22 1.54
C PHE A 11 -1.33 -13.84 1.67
N ILE A 12 -2.39 -13.74 2.47
CA ILE A 12 -3.07 -12.49 2.83
C ILE A 12 -2.64 -12.11 4.24
N PRO A 13 -1.64 -11.23 4.40
CA PRO A 13 -1.20 -10.79 5.71
C PRO A 13 -2.24 -9.91 6.40
N THR A 14 -2.19 -9.88 7.72
CA THR A 14 -2.86 -8.85 8.53
C THR A 14 -2.00 -7.60 8.63
N THR A 15 -2.63 -6.43 8.73
CA THR A 15 -1.95 -5.18 9.06
C THR A 15 -1.96 -4.95 10.59
N PRO A 16 -0.93 -4.32 11.17
CA PRO A 16 0.36 -3.92 10.60
C PRO A 16 1.42 -5.05 10.60
N ASN A 17 1.13 -6.20 11.21
CA ASN A 17 2.09 -7.29 11.38
C ASN A 17 2.01 -8.30 10.22
N PRO A 18 2.98 -8.31 9.28
CA PRO A 18 2.91 -9.14 8.07
C PRO A 18 3.26 -10.62 8.32
N THR A 19 3.40 -11.04 9.57
CA THR A 19 3.72 -12.45 9.91
C THR A 19 2.47 -13.32 10.09
N SER A 20 1.33 -12.72 10.44
CA SER A 20 0.04 -13.42 10.57
C SER A 20 -0.87 -13.15 9.38
N GLY A 21 -1.78 -14.07 9.10
CA GLY A 21 -2.68 -13.94 7.96
C GLY A 21 -3.36 -15.23 7.55
N TRP A 22 -3.96 -15.18 6.37
CA TRP A 22 -4.61 -16.33 5.73
C TRP A 22 -3.74 -16.84 4.58
N PHE A 23 -3.80 -18.15 4.33
CA PHE A 23 -3.20 -18.75 3.16
C PHE A 23 -4.29 -19.36 2.29
N LEU A 24 -4.36 -18.93 1.04
CA LEU A 24 -5.39 -19.31 0.09
C LEU A 24 -4.77 -19.86 -1.18
N ILE A 25 -5.49 -20.79 -1.81
CA ILE A 25 -5.21 -21.22 -3.18
C ILE A 25 -6.37 -20.71 -4.03
N VAL A 26 -6.07 -19.87 -5.01
CA VAL A 26 -7.07 -19.25 -5.90
C VAL A 26 -6.70 -19.45 -7.37
N PRO A 27 -7.68 -19.58 -8.29
CA PRO A 27 -7.40 -19.56 -9.72
C PRO A 27 -6.71 -18.25 -10.13
N GLU A 28 -5.70 -18.32 -10.99
CA GLU A 28 -4.99 -17.14 -11.50
C GLU A 28 -5.95 -16.15 -12.21
N SER A 29 -7.01 -16.67 -12.84
CA SER A 29 -8.07 -15.87 -13.49
C SER A 29 -8.81 -14.92 -12.54
N ASP A 30 -8.81 -15.21 -11.24
CA ASP A 30 -9.51 -14.43 -10.22
C ASP A 30 -8.60 -13.36 -9.59
N THR A 31 -7.39 -13.20 -10.12
CA THR A 31 -6.38 -12.27 -9.62
C THR A 31 -6.07 -11.15 -10.62
N ARG A 32 -5.58 -10.02 -10.11
CA ARG A 32 -5.09 -8.91 -10.95
C ARG A 32 -3.67 -8.54 -10.49
N PRO A 33 -2.66 -8.62 -11.36
CA PRO A 33 -1.31 -8.20 -11.01
C PRO A 33 -1.28 -6.69 -10.77
N LEU A 34 -0.58 -6.28 -9.72
CA LEU A 34 -0.35 -4.87 -9.40
C LEU A 34 1.05 -4.46 -9.85
N ASN A 35 1.17 -3.28 -10.44
CA ASN A 35 2.45 -2.71 -10.87
C ASN A 35 3.10 -1.94 -9.70
N ILE A 36 3.39 -2.64 -8.61
CA ILE A 36 4.09 -2.09 -7.44
C ILE A 36 5.25 -3.01 -7.06
N SER A 37 6.29 -2.44 -6.44
CA SER A 37 7.37 -3.25 -5.89
C SER A 37 6.88 -4.04 -4.67
N VAL A 38 7.56 -5.15 -4.36
CA VAL A 38 7.29 -5.92 -3.14
C VAL A 38 7.49 -5.02 -1.91
N GLU A 39 8.55 -4.23 -1.89
CA GLU A 39 8.86 -3.27 -0.82
C GLU A 39 7.71 -2.29 -0.57
N ASP A 40 7.13 -1.76 -1.64
CA ASP A 40 6.00 -0.84 -1.60
C ASP A 40 4.73 -1.51 -1.06
N ALA A 41 4.45 -2.75 -1.48
CA ALA A 41 3.36 -3.54 -0.90
C ALA A 41 3.55 -3.75 0.61
N PHE A 42 4.78 -4.05 1.07
CA PHE A 42 5.08 -4.20 2.48
C PHE A 42 4.92 -2.89 3.27
N LYS A 43 5.28 -1.72 2.71
CA LYS A 43 5.04 -0.41 3.33
C LYS A 43 3.55 -0.16 3.57
N ILE A 44 2.71 -0.49 2.59
CA ILE A 44 1.24 -0.38 2.73
C ILE A 44 0.76 -1.27 3.88
N ILE A 45 1.20 -2.54 3.91
CA ILE A 45 0.77 -3.50 4.94
C ILE A 45 1.19 -3.04 6.35
N ILE A 46 2.47 -2.69 6.52
CA ILE A 46 3.04 -2.32 7.83
C ILE A 46 2.46 -0.99 8.33
N SER A 47 2.21 -0.03 7.44
CA SER A 47 1.59 1.24 7.80
C SER A 47 0.08 1.16 8.01
N GLY A 48 -0.56 0.02 7.71
CA GLY A 48 -2.01 -0.10 7.73
C GLY A 48 -2.70 0.73 6.64
N GLY A 49 -2.00 1.05 5.55
CA GLY A 49 -2.51 1.86 4.44
C GLY A 49 -2.28 3.36 4.57
N VAL A 50 -1.58 3.82 5.61
CA VAL A 50 -1.22 5.24 5.78
C VAL A 50 -0.16 5.69 4.77
N VAL A 51 0.75 4.78 4.39
CA VAL A 51 1.77 5.04 3.38
C VAL A 51 1.37 4.38 2.07
N ILE A 52 1.05 5.18 1.06
CA ILE A 52 0.68 4.71 -0.29
C ILE A 52 1.75 5.16 -1.30
N PRO A 53 2.59 4.23 -1.77
CA PRO A 53 3.63 4.49 -2.77
C PRO A 53 3.05 5.09 -4.05
N GLY A 54 3.63 6.21 -4.50
CA GLY A 54 3.21 6.90 -5.74
C GLY A 54 2.10 7.93 -5.57
N GLN A 55 1.46 8.03 -4.38
CA GLN A 55 0.83 9.29 -4.02
C GLN A 55 1.96 10.25 -3.66
N ALA A 56 2.06 11.37 -4.40
CA ALA A 56 2.77 12.53 -3.88
C ALA A 56 2.09 12.83 -2.55
N HIS A 57 2.79 12.51 -1.46
CA HIS A 57 2.47 13.19 -0.24
C HIS A 57 2.72 14.67 -0.54
N ASP A 58 1.69 15.49 -0.43
CA ASP A 58 1.88 16.91 -0.11
C ASP A 58 2.49 16.94 1.30
N ASP A 59 3.74 16.49 1.43
CA ASP A 59 4.49 16.53 2.68
C ASP A 59 4.76 18.01 2.93
N GLU A 60 3.91 18.65 3.72
CA GLU A 60 4.23 19.93 4.36
C GLU A 60 5.47 19.82 5.28
N ASP A 61 5.96 18.59 5.52
CA ASP A 61 7.12 18.27 6.36
C ASP A 61 8.40 17.89 5.57
N ASP A 62 8.47 18.08 4.24
CA ASP A 62 9.74 17.99 3.49
C ASP A 62 10.61 19.24 3.74
N PRO A 63 11.72 19.15 4.51
CA PRO A 63 12.56 20.30 4.83
C PRO A 63 13.35 20.85 3.62
N SER A 64 13.34 20.16 2.48
CA SER A 64 13.98 20.59 1.23
C SER A 64 13.07 21.44 0.33
N MET A 65 11.76 21.44 0.59
CA MET A 65 10.81 22.27 -0.12
C MET A 65 10.79 23.70 0.46
N PRO A 66 10.79 24.76 -0.37
CA PRO A 66 10.63 26.11 0.14
C PRO A 66 9.24 26.24 0.77
N ALA A 67 9.18 26.61 2.05
CA ALA A 67 7.94 26.85 2.78
C ALA A 67 7.00 27.73 1.94
N LYS A 68 5.87 27.18 1.51
CA LYS A 68 4.89 27.91 0.70
C LYS A 68 4.36 29.05 1.56
N ALA A 69 4.59 30.29 1.14
CA ALA A 69 4.17 31.47 1.89
C ALA A 69 2.67 31.39 2.19
N ILE A 70 2.32 31.25 3.47
CA ILE A 70 0.94 31.30 3.94
C ILE A 70 0.43 32.72 3.66
N PRO A 71 -0.59 32.92 2.80
CA PRO A 71 -1.17 34.24 2.64
C PRO A 71 -1.82 34.65 3.97
N PRO A 72 -1.66 35.90 4.43
CA PRO A 72 -2.23 36.32 5.70
C PRO A 72 -3.74 36.20 5.64
N THR A 73 -4.31 35.32 6.46
CA THR A 73 -5.76 35.27 6.68
C THR A 73 -6.17 36.60 7.30
N VAL A 74 -6.95 37.39 6.55
CA VAL A 74 -7.64 38.56 7.07
C VAL A 74 -8.62 38.07 8.14
N ILE A 75 -8.36 38.43 9.39
CA ILE A 75 -9.35 38.32 10.46
C ILE A 75 -10.25 39.55 10.30
N GLU A 76 -11.49 39.34 9.83
CA GLU A 76 -12.62 40.23 10.13
C GLU A 76 -13.31 39.74 11.42
#